data_AF-A0A6M1MDV9-F1
#
_entry.id   AF-A0A6M1MDV9-F1
#
_cell.length_a   1.000
_cell.length_b   1.000
_cell.length_c   1.000
_cell.angle_alpha   90.00
_cell.angle_beta   90.00
_cell.angle_gamma   90.00
#
_symmetry.space_group_name_H-M   'P 1'
#
loop_
_entity.id
_entity.type
_entity.pdbx_description
1 polymer ?
#
loop_
_entity_poly.entity_id
_entity_poly.type
_entity_poly.pdbx_seq_one_letter_code
_entity_poly.pdbx_strand_id
1 'polypeptide(L)'
;MNSLALRLAVFLLIPALAACGPRSEPEAPPAGVPGYEAVQDGDILIPAVDPKYLIEGNVKEVVPYTADDPADSIVVDVYARKLYWVHGDGTATRYGIAVGREGISFRGTGYVGRKAEWPSWTPTANMIRTRPDLYAEYAGGLPGGLENPLGARALYLYRGGRDTMFRIHGTIDNASVGRATSAGCIRLFNQDALDLFEKAPIGTRVKVRTEAESLAVEGPYMDDAFGRVMPDTPENRAKRAEDEEKLARKAEEDRVAAEKAEAKRLRQCKRRGIPEDDCPPLHVEDIEAVEAMAGTSGAHG
;
A
#
# COMPACT_ATOMS: atom_id res chain seq x y z
N MET A 1 -60.77 57.34 -50.70
CA MET A 1 -59.38 57.28 -51.23
C MET A 1 -58.76 55.97 -50.74
N ASN A 2 -58.42 55.07 -51.67
CA ASN A 2 -57.30 54.09 -51.73
C ASN A 2 -56.50 53.80 -50.44
N SER A 3 -55.99 52.60 -50.14
CA SER A 3 -55.84 51.33 -50.85
C SER A 3 -55.23 50.31 -49.87
N LEU A 4 -55.62 49.03 -50.00
CA LEU A 4 -54.80 47.81 -49.93
C LEU A 4 -53.35 47.92 -49.39
N ALA A 5 -52.99 47.11 -48.37
CA ALA A 5 -51.71 46.38 -48.33
C ALA A 5 -51.65 45.31 -47.23
N LEU A 6 -51.66 44.06 -47.69
CA LEU A 6 -51.42 42.78 -47.02
C LEU A 6 -49.90 42.49 -46.92
N ARG A 7 -49.35 42.09 -45.76
CA ARG A 7 -48.13 41.24 -45.61
C ARG A 7 -48.12 40.48 -44.27
N LEU A 8 -48.38 39.17 -44.30
CA LEU A 8 -47.47 38.05 -43.97
C LEU A 8 -46.78 38.07 -42.59
N ALA A 9 -47.07 37.07 -41.75
CA ALA A 9 -46.13 36.02 -41.28
C ALA A 9 -45.67 36.30 -39.84
N VAL A 10 -45.51 35.39 -38.88
CA VAL A 10 -45.52 33.93 -38.82
C VAL A 10 -45.68 33.55 -37.33
N PHE A 11 -46.33 32.41 -37.09
CA PHE A 11 -46.42 31.73 -35.78
C PHE A 11 -45.03 31.52 -35.15
N LEU A 12 -44.87 31.85 -33.87
CA LEU A 12 -43.85 31.26 -33.02
C LEU A 12 -44.51 30.75 -31.73
N LEU A 13 -45.11 29.56 -31.85
CA LEU A 13 -45.31 28.67 -30.71
C LEU A 13 -43.91 28.25 -30.23
N ILE A 14 -43.56 28.63 -29.00
CA ILE A 14 -42.36 28.11 -28.33
C ILE A 14 -42.78 26.81 -27.63
N PRO A 15 -42.29 25.63 -28.03
CA PRO A 15 -42.48 24.43 -27.24
C PRO A 15 -41.49 24.46 -26.08
N ALA A 16 -41.99 24.44 -24.85
CA ALA A 16 -41.18 24.15 -23.68
C ALA A 16 -40.76 22.68 -23.74
N LEU A 17 -39.60 22.39 -24.34
CA LEU A 17 -38.93 21.12 -24.16
C LEU A 17 -38.44 21.05 -22.71
N ALA A 18 -39.19 20.32 -21.89
CA ALA A 18 -38.68 19.79 -20.63
C ALA A 18 -37.48 18.90 -20.97
N ALA A 19 -36.28 19.39 -20.68
CA ALA A 19 -35.04 18.66 -20.84
C ALA A 19 -34.95 17.57 -19.76
N CYS A 20 -35.45 16.37 -20.07
CA CYS A 20 -35.04 15.15 -19.38
C CYS A 20 -33.62 14.81 -19.85
N GLY A 21 -32.62 15.52 -19.32
CA GLY A 21 -31.23 15.10 -19.43
C GLY A 21 -31.03 13.81 -18.63
N PRO A 22 -30.29 12.82 -19.15
CA PRO A 22 -29.94 11.65 -18.35
C PRO A 22 -29.21 12.13 -17.09
N ARG A 23 -29.69 11.68 -15.94
CA ARG A 23 -28.98 11.84 -14.68
C ARG A 23 -27.65 11.11 -14.86
N SER A 24 -26.54 11.83 -14.83
CA SER A 24 -25.22 11.23 -14.73
C SER A 24 -25.20 10.45 -13.42
N GLU A 25 -25.40 9.14 -13.54
CA GLU A 25 -25.13 8.21 -12.46
C GLU A 25 -23.65 8.38 -12.12
N PRO A 26 -23.30 8.58 -10.83
CA PRO A 26 -21.89 8.66 -10.46
C PRO A 26 -21.20 7.41 -11.00
N GLU A 27 -20.18 7.65 -11.83
CA GLU A 27 -19.40 6.60 -12.47
C GLU A 27 -18.97 5.61 -11.39
N ALA A 28 -19.46 4.37 -11.50
CA ALA A 28 -19.10 3.33 -10.55
C ALA A 28 -17.58 3.25 -10.54
N PRO A 29 -16.93 3.23 -9.36
CA PRO A 29 -15.48 3.12 -9.28
C PRO A 29 -15.02 1.93 -10.15
N PRO A 30 -13.89 2.04 -10.86
CA PRO A 30 -13.41 0.99 -11.74
C PRO A 30 -13.45 -0.35 -11.00
N ALA A 31 -13.96 -1.39 -11.65
CA ALA A 31 -14.05 -2.73 -11.07
C ALA A 31 -12.67 -3.10 -10.53
N GLY A 32 -12.54 -3.14 -9.20
CA GLY A 32 -11.27 -3.39 -8.53
C GLY A 32 -10.78 -4.81 -8.79
N VAL A 33 -9.55 -5.10 -8.37
CA VAL A 33 -9.07 -6.48 -8.36
C VAL A 33 -9.95 -7.27 -7.38
N PRO A 34 -10.45 -8.47 -7.75
CA PRO A 34 -11.30 -9.27 -6.88
C PRO A 34 -10.72 -9.47 -5.48
N GLY A 35 -11.47 -9.10 -4.46
CA GLY A 35 -11.06 -9.16 -3.04
C GLY A 35 -10.27 -7.93 -2.55
N TYR A 36 -10.00 -6.96 -3.43
CA TYR A 36 -9.25 -5.72 -3.16
C TYR A 36 -10.00 -4.47 -3.63
N GLU A 37 -11.30 -4.59 -3.87
CA GLU A 37 -12.18 -3.48 -4.19
C GLU A 37 -12.32 -2.51 -3.00
N ALA A 38 -13.00 -1.39 -3.25
CA ALA A 38 -13.40 -0.50 -2.16
C ALA A 38 -14.43 -1.20 -1.28
N VAL A 39 -14.27 -1.09 0.04
CA VAL A 39 -15.13 -1.75 1.03
C VAL A 39 -15.73 -0.70 1.95
N GLN A 40 -17.06 -0.66 2.03
CA GLN A 40 -17.76 0.14 3.03
C GLN A 40 -17.74 -0.60 4.37
N ASP A 41 -17.14 0.01 5.39
CA ASP A 41 -17.01 -0.54 6.74
C ASP A 41 -17.56 0.44 7.78
N GLY A 42 -18.82 0.25 8.14
CA GLY A 42 -19.58 1.23 8.93
C GLY A 42 -19.66 2.56 8.18
N ASP A 43 -19.19 3.64 8.81
CA ASP A 43 -19.16 4.99 8.23
C ASP A 43 -17.90 5.28 7.40
N ILE A 44 -16.94 4.35 7.35
CA ILE A 44 -15.66 4.56 6.66
C ILE A 44 -15.61 3.76 5.37
N LEU A 45 -15.36 4.44 4.25
CA LEU A 45 -15.06 3.81 2.98
C LEU A 45 -13.55 3.50 2.89
N ILE A 46 -13.19 2.22 2.92
CA ILE A 46 -11.83 1.77 2.66
C ILE A 46 -11.62 1.82 1.14
N PRO A 47 -10.64 2.56 0.62
CA PRO A 47 -10.39 2.63 -0.81
C PRO A 47 -9.91 1.29 -1.36
N ALA A 48 -10.19 1.05 -2.64
CA ALA A 48 -9.63 -0.08 -3.36
C ALA A 48 -8.10 -0.02 -3.33
N VAL A 49 -7.44 -1.18 -3.33
CA VAL A 49 -5.98 -1.23 -3.46
C VAL A 49 -5.63 -0.95 -4.92
N ASP A 50 -4.77 0.05 -5.15
CA ASP A 50 -4.24 0.35 -6.48
C ASP A 50 -3.53 -0.91 -7.03
N PRO A 51 -3.92 -1.40 -8.23
CA PRO A 51 -3.35 -2.60 -8.83
C PRO A 51 -1.82 -2.62 -8.90
N LYS A 52 -1.15 -1.47 -8.93
CA LYS A 52 0.33 -1.42 -8.93
C LYS A 52 0.96 -1.99 -7.65
N TYR A 53 0.21 -2.06 -6.56
CA TYR A 53 0.66 -2.66 -5.30
C TYR A 53 0.29 -4.15 -5.18
N LEU A 54 -0.61 -4.64 -6.03
CA LEU A 54 -1.04 -6.03 -6.09
C LEU A 54 -0.11 -6.80 -7.03
N ILE A 55 1.00 -7.25 -6.47
CA ILE A 55 2.06 -7.96 -7.18
C ILE A 55 1.95 -9.47 -6.94
N GLU A 56 2.67 -10.24 -7.75
CA GLU A 56 2.75 -11.68 -7.57
C GLU A 56 3.16 -12.04 -6.13
N GLY A 57 2.36 -12.91 -5.52
CA GLY A 57 2.59 -13.43 -4.19
C GLY A 57 2.10 -12.56 -3.02
N ASN A 58 1.72 -11.29 -3.21
CA ASN A 58 1.15 -10.50 -2.09
C ASN A 58 -0.39 -10.43 -2.09
N VAL A 59 -1.02 -10.89 -3.18
CA VAL A 59 -2.46 -11.10 -3.30
C VAL A 59 -2.85 -12.38 -2.55
N LYS A 60 -3.98 -12.33 -1.86
CA LYS A 60 -4.55 -13.43 -1.10
C LYS A 60 -5.02 -14.56 -2.01
N GLU A 61 -4.72 -15.78 -1.61
CA GLU A 61 -5.05 -16.98 -2.38
C GLU A 61 -5.29 -18.16 -1.45
N VAL A 62 -6.18 -19.09 -1.84
CA VAL A 62 -6.28 -20.40 -1.20
C VAL A 62 -5.25 -21.34 -1.84
N VAL A 63 -4.33 -21.86 -1.04
CA VAL A 63 -3.22 -22.69 -1.50
C VAL A 63 -3.22 -24.05 -0.80
N PRO A 64 -2.63 -25.10 -1.41
CA PRO A 64 -2.30 -26.32 -0.69
C PRO A 64 -1.42 -26.02 0.52
N TYR A 65 -1.69 -26.67 1.65
CA TYR A 65 -0.96 -26.50 2.90
C TYR A 65 -0.42 -27.83 3.38
N THR A 66 0.91 -28.00 3.31
CA THR A 66 1.59 -29.28 3.56
C THR A 66 2.19 -29.38 4.97
N ALA A 67 2.18 -28.29 5.74
CA ALA A 67 2.70 -28.27 7.10
C ALA A 67 1.67 -28.81 8.10
N ASP A 68 2.16 -29.39 9.19
CA ASP A 68 1.35 -29.98 10.27
C ASP A 68 1.00 -28.95 11.36
N ASP A 69 0.33 -27.87 10.95
CA ASP A 69 -0.23 -26.89 11.88
C ASP A 69 -1.74 -27.13 12.06
N PRO A 70 -2.31 -26.92 13.26
CA PRO A 70 -3.74 -27.15 13.50
C PRO A 70 -4.65 -26.31 12.61
N ALA A 71 -5.82 -26.85 12.26
CA ALA A 71 -6.91 -26.08 11.66
C ALA A 71 -7.30 -24.88 12.55
N ASP A 72 -7.90 -23.87 11.93
CA ASP A 72 -8.35 -22.63 12.57
C ASP A 72 -7.23 -21.88 13.31
N SER A 73 -6.01 -21.96 12.78
CA SER A 73 -4.83 -21.30 13.32
C SER A 73 -4.20 -20.33 12.33
N ILE A 74 -3.48 -19.37 12.88
CA ILE A 74 -2.68 -18.41 12.13
C ILE A 74 -1.22 -18.84 12.17
N VAL A 75 -0.61 -19.02 11.00
CA VAL A 75 0.82 -19.28 10.86
C VAL A 75 1.46 -18.11 10.13
N VAL A 76 2.43 -17.47 10.77
CA VAL A 76 3.16 -16.33 10.22
C VAL A 76 4.54 -16.80 9.80
N ASP A 77 4.84 -16.62 8.53
CA ASP A 77 6.17 -16.81 7.97
C ASP A 77 6.81 -15.46 7.67
N VAL A 78 7.63 -14.99 8.61
CA VAL A 78 8.32 -13.69 8.51
C VAL A 78 9.43 -13.69 7.46
N TYR A 79 9.93 -14.86 7.06
CA TYR A 79 11.02 -15.02 6.10
C TYR A 79 10.49 -15.01 4.67
N ALA A 80 9.45 -15.80 4.41
CA ALA A 80 8.73 -15.79 3.13
C ALA A 80 7.75 -14.61 2.98
N ARG A 81 7.59 -13.80 4.05
CA ARG A 81 6.61 -12.70 4.19
C ARG A 81 5.20 -13.13 3.78
N LYS A 82 4.77 -14.25 4.34
CA LYS A 82 3.42 -14.82 4.20
C LYS A 82 2.75 -14.99 5.55
N LEU A 83 1.43 -14.91 5.55
CA LEU A 83 0.59 -15.35 6.66
C LEU A 83 -0.40 -16.38 6.13
N TYR A 84 -0.69 -17.41 6.93
CA TYR A 84 -1.60 -18.48 6.59
C TYR A 84 -2.72 -18.56 7.61
N TRP A 85 -3.96 -18.63 7.15
CA TRP A 85 -5.09 -19.14 7.90
C TRP A 85 -5.35 -20.59 7.47
N VAL A 86 -5.17 -21.54 8.40
CA VAL A 86 -5.21 -22.99 8.10
C VAL A 86 -6.64 -23.52 8.18
N HIS A 87 -7.15 -24.16 7.11
CA HIS A 87 -8.55 -24.63 7.04
C HIS A 87 -8.78 -26.05 7.58
N GLY A 88 -7.73 -26.89 7.60
CA GLY A 88 -7.81 -28.28 8.09
C GLY A 88 -8.18 -29.33 7.04
N ASP A 89 -8.49 -28.93 5.81
CA ASP A 89 -8.76 -29.78 4.65
C ASP A 89 -7.52 -29.99 3.75
N GLY A 90 -6.34 -29.70 4.28
CA GLY A 90 -5.08 -29.68 3.53
C GLY A 90 -4.86 -28.39 2.73
N THR A 91 -5.66 -27.34 2.98
CA THR A 91 -5.48 -26.02 2.39
C THR A 91 -5.32 -24.92 3.44
N ALA A 92 -4.84 -23.76 3.00
CA ALA A 92 -4.78 -22.54 3.79
C ALA A 92 -5.09 -21.33 2.91
N THR A 93 -5.71 -20.30 3.48
CA THR A 93 -5.69 -18.97 2.88
C THR A 93 -4.36 -18.31 3.18
N ARG A 94 -3.57 -18.06 2.14
CA ARG A 94 -2.29 -17.34 2.19
C ARG A 94 -2.51 -15.85 1.93
N TYR A 95 -1.88 -15.01 2.74
CA TYR A 95 -1.87 -13.56 2.62
C TYR A 95 -0.42 -13.06 2.45
N GLY A 96 -0.22 -12.01 1.65
CA GLY A 96 1.02 -11.26 1.65
C GLY A 96 1.12 -10.38 2.90
N ILE A 97 2.30 -10.32 3.53
CA ILE A 97 2.51 -9.45 4.69
C ILE A 97 3.71 -8.53 4.51
N ALA A 98 3.64 -7.36 5.15
CA ALA A 98 4.83 -6.57 5.46
C ALA A 98 5.32 -6.97 6.85
N VAL A 99 6.64 -7.08 7.01
CA VAL A 99 7.26 -7.44 8.30
C VAL A 99 8.18 -6.31 8.73
N GLY A 100 7.94 -5.71 9.88
CA GLY A 100 8.87 -4.74 10.47
C GLY A 100 10.08 -5.41 11.12
N ARG A 101 11.14 -4.64 11.42
CA ARG A 101 12.28 -5.12 12.23
C ARG A 101 11.84 -5.76 13.55
N GLU A 102 10.78 -5.23 14.18
CA GLU A 102 10.20 -5.77 15.40
C GLU A 102 9.40 -7.07 15.16
N GLY A 103 8.90 -7.28 13.93
CA GLY A 103 8.40 -8.54 13.38
C GLY A 103 9.23 -9.77 13.72
N ILE A 104 10.55 -9.60 13.75
CA ILE A 104 11.52 -10.67 13.99
C ILE A 104 11.63 -11.03 15.49
N SER A 105 11.21 -10.12 16.38
CA SER A 105 11.37 -10.28 17.83
C SER A 105 10.32 -11.19 18.46
N PHE A 106 9.10 -11.24 17.91
CA PHE A 106 8.09 -12.20 18.34
C PHE A 106 8.33 -13.54 17.68
N ARG A 107 8.92 -14.48 18.44
CA ARG A 107 9.19 -15.86 17.98
C ARG A 107 8.36 -16.87 18.74
N GLY A 108 8.00 -17.96 18.10
CA GLY A 108 7.25 -19.06 18.70
C GLY A 108 5.73 -18.85 18.66
N THR A 109 5.04 -19.30 19.70
CA THR A 109 3.56 -19.42 19.70
C THR A 109 2.88 -18.41 20.62
N GLY A 110 1.67 -18.02 20.28
CA GLY A 110 0.81 -17.16 21.07
C GLY A 110 -0.65 -17.39 20.68
N TYR A 111 -1.51 -16.45 21.04
CA TYR A 111 -2.89 -16.48 20.62
C TYR A 111 -3.45 -15.06 20.44
N VAL A 112 -4.55 -14.93 19.71
CA VAL A 112 -5.30 -13.68 19.61
C VAL A 112 -5.98 -13.41 20.96
N GLY A 113 -5.46 -12.47 21.75
CA GLY A 113 -6.02 -12.15 23.06
C GLY A 113 -7.03 -11.00 23.03
N ARG A 114 -6.90 -10.10 22.04
CA ARG A 114 -7.84 -9.01 21.80
C ARG A 114 -7.96 -8.72 20.32
N LYS A 115 -9.12 -8.21 19.92
CA LYS A 115 -9.44 -7.74 18.58
C LYS A 115 -9.92 -6.30 18.67
N ALA A 116 -9.55 -5.47 17.70
CA ALA A 116 -10.09 -4.12 17.57
C ALA A 116 -10.39 -3.78 16.12
N GLU A 117 -11.57 -3.19 15.90
CA GLU A 117 -11.94 -2.48 14.69
C GLU A 117 -11.49 -1.03 14.82
N TRP A 118 -10.95 -0.46 13.75
CA TRP A 118 -10.41 0.91 13.71
C TRP A 118 -9.59 1.25 14.98
N PRO A 119 -8.52 0.48 15.28
CA PRO A 119 -7.74 0.66 16.49
C PRO A 119 -7.11 2.05 16.55
N SER A 120 -7.02 2.65 17.74
CA SER A 120 -6.13 3.78 17.96
C SER A 120 -4.67 3.35 17.93
N TRP A 121 -3.81 4.28 17.55
CA TRP A 121 -2.37 4.09 17.52
C TRP A 121 -1.66 5.18 18.29
N THR A 122 -0.57 4.81 18.97
CA THR A 122 0.32 5.77 19.61
C THR A 122 1.75 5.35 19.34
N PRO A 123 2.60 6.23 18.79
CA PRO A 123 4.01 5.92 18.60
C PRO A 123 4.67 5.60 19.94
N THR A 124 5.63 4.68 19.94
CA THR A 124 6.38 4.38 21.15
C THR A 124 7.30 5.54 21.52
N ALA A 125 7.66 5.68 22.79
CA ALA A 125 8.63 6.68 23.23
C ALA A 125 9.98 6.54 22.49
N ASN A 126 10.37 5.32 22.12
CA ASN A 126 11.57 5.09 21.33
C ASN A 126 11.44 5.66 19.92
N MET A 127 10.30 5.47 19.24
CA MET A 127 10.04 6.04 17.92
C MET A 127 10.12 7.56 17.95
N ILE A 128 9.46 8.20 18.91
CA ILE A 128 9.50 9.67 19.07
C ILE A 128 10.94 10.15 19.30
N ARG A 129 11.72 9.45 20.13
CA ARG A 129 13.10 9.82 20.44
C ARG A 129 14.05 9.66 19.25
N THR A 130 13.88 8.62 18.44
CA THR A 130 14.82 8.32 17.33
C THR A 130 14.46 9.00 16.03
N ARG A 131 13.18 9.25 15.77
CA ARG A 131 12.64 9.90 14.57
C ARG A 131 11.58 10.95 14.94
N PRO A 132 11.96 12.00 15.69
CA PRO A 132 11.02 13.03 16.11
C PRO A 132 10.41 13.77 14.91
N ASP A 133 11.16 13.89 13.81
CA ASP A 133 10.71 14.45 12.53
C ASP A 133 9.47 13.73 11.96
N LEU A 134 9.30 12.45 12.26
CA LEU A 134 8.16 11.66 11.79
C LEU A 134 7.07 11.45 12.86
N TYR A 135 7.44 11.38 14.14
CA TYR A 135 6.54 10.86 15.19
C TYR A 135 6.16 11.87 16.28
N ALA A 136 6.86 13.00 16.41
CA ALA A 136 6.60 13.93 17.50
C ALA A 136 5.20 14.55 17.45
N GLU A 137 4.70 14.86 16.25
CA GLU A 137 3.34 15.39 16.05
C GLU A 137 2.25 14.40 16.52
N TYR A 138 2.52 13.09 16.42
CA TYR A 138 1.59 12.03 16.78
C TYR A 138 1.76 11.54 18.23
N ALA A 139 2.50 12.23 19.08
CA ALA A 139 2.74 11.80 20.47
C ALA A 139 1.45 11.67 21.30
N GLY A 140 0.40 12.43 20.95
CA GLY A 140 -0.94 12.32 21.54
C GLY A 140 -1.75 11.11 21.06
N GLY A 141 -1.23 10.37 20.07
CA GLY A 141 -1.91 9.27 19.41
C GLY A 141 -2.80 9.72 18.25
N LEU A 142 -3.14 8.74 17.40
CA LEU A 142 -4.09 8.86 16.32
C LEU A 142 -5.34 8.03 16.66
N PRO A 143 -6.56 8.58 16.45
CA PRO A 143 -7.78 7.80 16.53
C PRO A 143 -7.82 6.75 15.40
N GLY A 144 -8.76 5.81 15.49
CA GLY A 144 -9.05 4.93 14.36
C GLY A 144 -9.52 5.71 13.13
N GLY A 145 -9.06 5.30 11.96
CA GLY A 145 -9.45 5.93 10.69
C GLY A 145 -8.47 5.63 9.56
N LEU A 146 -8.72 6.21 8.38
CA LEU A 146 -7.94 5.98 7.16
C LEU A 146 -6.51 6.52 7.20
N GLU A 147 -6.18 7.38 8.18
CA GLU A 147 -4.83 7.92 8.38
C GLU A 147 -4.05 7.14 9.45
N ASN A 148 -4.70 6.18 10.12
CA ASN A 148 -4.08 5.43 11.21
C ASN A 148 -3.18 4.31 10.66
N PRO A 149 -1.90 4.22 11.05
CA PRO A 149 -0.96 3.23 10.52
C PRO A 149 -1.30 1.78 10.90
N LEU A 150 -2.22 1.54 11.84
CA LEU A 150 -2.73 0.21 12.15
C LEU A 150 -3.85 -0.26 11.21
N GLY A 151 -4.37 0.64 10.36
CA GLY A 151 -5.41 0.32 9.38
C GLY A 151 -6.76 -0.06 10.01
N ALA A 152 -7.56 -0.80 9.27
CA ALA A 152 -8.97 -1.07 9.59
C ALA A 152 -9.17 -2.08 10.74
N ARG A 153 -8.25 -3.04 10.92
CA ARG A 153 -8.37 -4.12 11.92
C ARG A 153 -7.03 -4.40 12.58
N ALA A 154 -7.07 -4.78 13.86
CA ALA A 154 -5.90 -5.30 14.57
C ALA A 154 -6.24 -6.50 15.47
N LEU A 155 -5.38 -7.53 15.39
CA LEU A 155 -5.32 -8.67 16.29
C LEU A 155 -4.13 -8.47 17.24
N TYR A 156 -4.40 -8.40 18.54
CA TYR A 156 -3.37 -8.23 19.57
C TYR A 156 -2.97 -9.60 20.10
N LEU A 157 -1.67 -9.90 20.06
CA LEU A 157 -1.17 -11.21 20.39
C LEU A 157 -0.80 -11.31 21.85
N TYR A 158 -1.20 -12.42 22.48
CA TYR A 158 -0.95 -12.69 23.88
C TYR A 158 -0.16 -13.99 24.04
N ARG A 159 0.61 -14.06 25.13
CA ARG A 159 1.33 -15.27 25.57
C ARG A 159 1.29 -15.34 27.09
N GLY A 160 0.87 -16.47 27.64
CA GLY A 160 0.79 -16.66 29.10
C GLY A 160 -0.06 -15.60 29.81
N GLY A 161 -1.15 -15.16 29.19
CA GLY A 161 -2.04 -14.13 29.74
C GLY A 161 -1.56 -12.68 29.61
N ARG A 162 -0.41 -12.42 28.97
CA ARG A 162 0.15 -11.07 28.80
C ARG A 162 0.16 -10.65 27.33
N ASP A 163 -0.12 -9.36 27.08
CA ASP A 163 0.05 -8.73 25.77
C ASP A 163 1.54 -8.76 25.39
N THR A 164 1.85 -9.25 24.20
CA THR A 164 3.22 -9.33 23.69
C THR A 164 3.68 -8.02 23.06
N MET A 165 2.77 -7.03 22.99
CA MET A 165 2.90 -5.81 22.22
C MET A 165 3.06 -6.06 20.72
N PHE A 166 2.77 -7.27 20.26
CA PHE A 166 2.83 -7.67 18.86
C PHE A 166 1.43 -7.77 18.27
N ARG A 167 1.30 -7.36 17.01
CA ARG A 167 0.00 -7.21 16.35
C ARG A 167 0.04 -7.74 14.92
N ILE A 168 -1.08 -8.29 14.48
CA ILE A 168 -1.37 -8.48 13.06
C ILE A 168 -2.43 -7.43 12.72
N HIS A 169 -2.15 -6.54 11.80
CA HIS A 169 -3.01 -5.39 11.55
C HIS A 169 -3.05 -4.98 10.08
N GLY A 170 -4.01 -4.12 9.71
CA GLY A 170 -4.11 -3.51 8.39
C GLY A 170 -3.01 -2.46 8.15
N THR A 171 -3.01 -1.79 7.02
CA THR A 171 -2.06 -0.71 6.74
C THR A 171 -2.66 0.32 5.81
N ILE A 172 -2.20 1.56 5.94
CA ILE A 172 -2.45 2.63 4.96
C ILE A 172 -1.36 2.65 3.87
N ASP A 173 -0.20 2.07 4.18
CA ASP A 173 0.94 1.95 3.27
C ASP A 173 0.85 0.63 2.49
N ASN A 174 0.03 0.64 1.44
CA ASN A 174 -0.16 -0.50 0.54
C ASN A 174 1.16 -0.95 -0.12
N ALA A 175 2.09 -0.03 -0.36
CA ALA A 175 3.39 -0.34 -0.97
C ALA A 175 4.27 -1.21 -0.06
N SER A 176 4.03 -1.21 1.26
CA SER A 176 4.81 -2.04 2.19
C SER A 176 4.51 -3.54 2.13
N VAL A 177 3.33 -3.95 1.67
CA VAL A 177 2.90 -5.36 1.73
C VAL A 177 3.72 -6.22 0.75
N GLY A 178 4.38 -7.25 1.28
CA GLY A 178 5.33 -8.09 0.55
C GLY A 178 6.80 -7.67 0.69
N ARG A 179 7.09 -6.64 1.51
CA ARG A 179 8.45 -6.11 1.75
C ARG A 179 8.87 -6.20 3.21
N ALA A 180 10.19 -6.22 3.44
CA ALA A 180 10.76 -5.96 4.75
C ALA A 180 10.68 -4.46 5.05
N THR A 181 10.30 -4.09 6.27
CA THR A 181 10.11 -2.69 6.67
C THR A 181 10.90 -2.37 7.93
N SER A 182 11.20 -1.08 8.12
CA SER A 182 12.07 -0.61 9.20
C SER A 182 11.42 -0.63 10.59
N ALA A 183 10.08 -0.63 10.67
CA ALA A 183 9.34 -0.52 11.93
C ALA A 183 8.01 -1.31 11.90
N GLY A 184 7.58 -1.77 13.08
CA GLY A 184 6.24 -2.31 13.30
C GLY A 184 6.12 -3.84 13.30
N CYS A 185 4.88 -4.29 13.49
CA CYS A 185 4.51 -5.70 13.61
C CYS A 185 4.25 -6.33 12.23
N ILE A 186 3.22 -7.18 12.09
CA ILE A 186 2.80 -7.78 10.82
C ILE A 186 1.68 -6.93 10.21
N ARG A 187 1.87 -6.49 8.96
CA ARG A 187 0.90 -5.66 8.25
C ARG A 187 0.30 -6.40 7.06
N LEU A 188 -0.99 -6.20 6.86
CA LEU A 188 -1.81 -6.71 5.76
C LEU A 188 -2.43 -5.53 5.01
N PHE A 189 -2.85 -5.74 3.77
CA PHE A 189 -3.85 -4.86 3.16
C PHE A 189 -5.10 -4.80 4.06
N ASN A 190 -5.82 -3.67 4.06
CA ASN A 190 -7.00 -3.55 4.93
C ASN A 190 -8.08 -4.61 4.61
N GLN A 191 -8.26 -4.95 3.33
CA GLN A 191 -9.17 -6.00 2.87
C GLN A 191 -8.78 -7.39 3.40
N ASP A 192 -7.47 -7.66 3.49
CA ASP A 192 -6.95 -8.91 4.05
C ASP A 192 -7.01 -8.93 5.57
N ALA A 193 -6.80 -7.77 6.21
CA ALA A 193 -6.98 -7.63 7.65
C ALA A 193 -8.44 -7.83 8.06
N LEU A 194 -9.40 -7.30 7.30
CA LEU A 194 -10.84 -7.54 7.46
C LEU A 194 -11.15 -9.04 7.39
N ASP A 195 -10.72 -9.68 6.32
CA ASP A 195 -10.97 -11.10 6.07
C ASP A 195 -10.38 -12.01 7.17
N LEU A 196 -9.13 -11.76 7.57
CA LEU A 196 -8.51 -12.49 8.67
C LEU A 196 -9.19 -12.21 10.02
N PHE A 197 -9.62 -10.96 10.24
CA PHE A 197 -10.29 -10.57 11.47
C PHE A 197 -11.60 -11.34 11.65
N GLU A 198 -12.41 -11.52 10.61
CA GLU A 198 -13.65 -12.30 10.72
C GLU A 198 -13.38 -13.78 11.04
N LYS A 199 -12.34 -14.36 10.42
CA LYS A 199 -11.98 -15.77 10.61
C LYS A 199 -11.39 -16.09 11.98
N ALA A 200 -10.63 -15.16 12.56
CA ALA A 200 -9.86 -15.41 13.78
C ALA A 200 -10.61 -14.95 15.05
N PRO A 201 -11.31 -15.83 15.80
CA PRO A 201 -11.87 -15.47 17.10
C PRO A 201 -10.77 -15.20 18.16
N ILE A 202 -11.18 -14.61 19.29
CA ILE A 202 -10.31 -14.52 20.47
C ILE A 202 -9.98 -15.95 20.92
N GLY A 203 -8.71 -16.22 21.20
CA GLY A 203 -8.19 -17.54 21.52
C GLY A 203 -7.53 -18.27 20.34
N THR A 204 -7.72 -17.80 19.10
CA THR A 204 -7.06 -18.36 17.91
C THR A 204 -5.56 -18.48 18.13
N ARG A 205 -5.02 -19.68 17.90
CA ARG A 205 -3.59 -19.96 18.00
C ARG A 205 -2.84 -19.19 16.90
N VAL A 206 -1.72 -18.58 17.30
CA VAL A 206 -0.77 -17.96 16.38
C VAL A 206 0.59 -18.62 16.54
N LYS A 207 1.23 -18.98 15.43
CA LYS A 207 2.60 -19.49 15.40
C LYS A 207 3.43 -18.66 14.43
N VAL A 208 4.60 -18.19 14.88
CA VAL A 208 5.62 -17.63 13.98
C VAL A 208 6.62 -18.72 13.66
N ARG A 209 6.80 -19.02 12.36
CA ARG A 209 7.76 -20.03 11.90
C ARG A 209 9.19 -19.61 12.24
N THR A 210 9.99 -20.61 12.55
CA THR A 210 11.45 -20.50 12.52
C THR A 210 11.94 -20.50 11.07
N GLU A 211 13.19 -20.05 10.86
CA GLU A 211 13.81 -20.08 9.54
C GLU A 211 13.87 -21.49 8.96
N ALA A 212 14.19 -22.49 9.77
CA ALA A 212 14.25 -23.89 9.34
C ALA A 212 12.87 -24.41 8.89
N GLU A 213 11.79 -24.06 9.61
CA GLU A 213 10.43 -24.40 9.20
C GLU A 213 10.02 -23.69 7.90
N SER A 214 10.37 -22.41 7.76
CA SER A 214 10.14 -21.66 6.53
C SER A 214 10.84 -22.31 5.34
N LEU A 215 12.15 -22.58 5.46
CA LEU A 215 12.94 -23.25 4.41
C LEU A 215 12.38 -24.63 4.04
N ALA A 216 11.86 -25.38 5.00
CA ALA A 216 11.31 -26.72 4.74
C ALA A 216 9.98 -26.67 3.97
N VAL A 217 9.14 -25.66 4.23
CA VAL A 217 7.80 -25.55 3.62
C VAL A 217 7.83 -24.75 2.32
N GLU A 218 8.53 -23.62 2.36
CA GLU A 218 8.48 -22.59 1.34
C GLU A 218 9.73 -22.64 0.42
N GLY A 219 10.83 -23.24 0.89
CA GLY A 219 12.12 -23.24 0.20
C GLY A 219 12.96 -21.99 0.51
N PRO A 220 14.14 -21.84 -0.13
CA PRO A 220 14.98 -20.66 0.07
C PRO A 220 14.36 -19.43 -0.62
N TYR A 221 14.47 -18.27 0.04
CA TYR A 221 13.99 -16.98 -0.45
C TYR A 221 15.10 -15.95 -0.51
N MET A 222 14.89 -14.96 -1.36
CA MET A 222 15.73 -13.79 -1.48
C MET A 222 14.87 -12.52 -1.66
N ASP A 223 15.46 -11.39 -1.33
CA ASP A 223 14.93 -10.08 -1.73
C ASP A 223 15.39 -9.78 -3.15
N ASP A 224 14.48 -9.25 -3.96
CA ASP A 224 14.81 -8.67 -5.26
C ASP A 224 15.39 -7.26 -5.13
N ALA A 225 15.75 -6.64 -6.27
CA ALA A 225 16.33 -5.31 -6.30
C ALA A 225 15.41 -4.21 -5.71
N PHE A 226 14.13 -4.50 -5.52
CA PHE A 226 13.10 -3.60 -5.01
C PHE A 226 12.62 -3.99 -3.59
N GLY A 227 13.31 -4.92 -2.93
CA GLY A 227 13.00 -5.40 -1.58
C GLY A 227 11.77 -6.29 -1.47
N ARG A 228 11.31 -6.89 -2.58
CA ARG A 228 10.20 -7.86 -2.62
C ARG A 228 10.72 -9.28 -2.46
N VAL A 229 9.94 -10.13 -1.81
CA VAL A 229 10.34 -11.51 -1.50
C VAL A 229 10.08 -12.39 -2.72
N MET A 230 11.05 -13.23 -3.07
CA MET A 230 10.91 -14.20 -4.16
C MET A 230 11.72 -15.46 -3.88
N PRO A 231 11.36 -16.61 -4.49
CA PRO A 231 12.13 -17.83 -4.37
C PRO A 231 13.59 -17.62 -4.82
N ASP A 232 14.54 -18.20 -4.12
CA ASP A 232 15.98 -18.07 -4.40
C ASP A 232 16.42 -19.05 -5.49
N THR A 233 16.03 -18.76 -6.74
CA THR A 233 16.42 -19.54 -7.92
C THR A 233 17.57 -18.87 -8.69
N PRO A 234 18.35 -19.61 -9.49
CA PRO A 234 19.36 -19.01 -10.37
C PRO A 234 18.80 -17.90 -11.28
N GLU A 235 17.58 -18.07 -11.77
CA GLU A 235 16.88 -17.09 -12.62
C GLU A 235 16.57 -15.80 -11.85
N ASN A 236 16.03 -15.92 -10.63
CA ASN A 236 15.73 -14.76 -9.78
C ASN A 236 17.00 -14.03 -9.32
N ARG A 237 18.09 -14.77 -9.05
CA ARG A 237 19.40 -14.16 -8.76
C ARG A 237 19.96 -13.39 -9.95
N ALA A 238 19.90 -13.95 -11.16
CA ALA A 238 20.34 -13.27 -12.37
C ALA A 238 19.49 -12.02 -12.64
N LYS A 239 18.16 -12.14 -12.52
CA LYS A 239 17.24 -11.02 -12.69
C LYS A 239 17.49 -9.90 -11.68
N ARG A 240 17.72 -10.24 -10.41
CA ARG A 240 18.07 -9.26 -9.39
C ARG A 240 19.34 -8.48 -9.78
N ALA A 241 20.39 -9.17 -10.20
CA ALA A 241 21.64 -8.51 -10.58
C ALA A 241 21.44 -7.54 -11.76
N GLU A 242 20.65 -7.94 -12.76
CA GLU A 242 20.29 -7.08 -13.89
C GLU A 242 19.47 -5.86 -13.44
N ASP A 243 18.48 -6.06 -12.57
CA ASP A 243 17.64 -4.97 -12.07
C ASP A 243 18.43 -4.02 -11.16
N GLU A 244 19.38 -4.51 -10.35
CA GLU A 244 20.30 -3.70 -9.55
C GLU A 244 21.21 -2.83 -10.43
N GLU A 245 21.72 -3.36 -11.55
CA GLU A 245 22.51 -2.59 -12.51
C GLU A 245 21.67 -1.49 -13.18
N LYS A 246 20.43 -1.81 -13.58
CA LYS A 246 19.50 -0.83 -14.17
C LYS A 246 19.17 0.27 -13.17
N LEU A 247 18.92 -0.07 -11.91
CA LEU A 247 18.65 0.89 -10.84
C LEU A 247 19.86 1.78 -10.57
N ALA A 248 21.08 1.21 -10.54
CA ALA A 248 22.30 1.99 -10.37
C ALA A 248 22.51 2.97 -11.53
N ARG A 249 22.28 2.53 -12.78
CA ARG A 249 22.35 3.41 -13.96
C ARG A 249 21.31 4.53 -13.88
N LYS A 250 20.05 4.20 -13.58
CA LYS A 250 18.99 5.20 -13.45
C LYS A 250 19.28 6.19 -12.31
N ALA A 251 19.76 5.72 -11.16
CA ALA A 251 20.10 6.59 -10.04
C ALA A 251 21.22 7.58 -10.41
N GLU A 252 22.20 7.16 -11.20
CA GLU A 252 23.24 8.04 -11.73
C GLU A 252 22.69 9.05 -12.76
N GLU A 253 21.83 8.60 -13.67
CA GLU A 253 21.13 9.48 -14.63
C GLU A 253 20.28 10.54 -13.90
N ASP A 254 19.52 10.13 -12.90
CA ASP A 254 18.67 10.99 -12.08
C ASP A 254 19.52 11.96 -11.25
N ARG A 255 20.66 11.53 -10.69
CA ARG A 255 21.62 12.41 -9.99
C ARG A 255 22.17 13.48 -10.92
N VAL A 256 22.63 13.10 -12.11
CA VAL A 256 23.14 14.03 -13.12
C VAL A 256 22.03 14.98 -13.59
N ALA A 257 20.80 14.50 -13.74
CA ALA A 257 19.65 15.32 -14.09
C ALA A 257 19.34 16.34 -12.99
N ALA A 258 19.35 15.93 -11.72
CA ALA A 258 19.13 16.79 -10.56
C ALA A 258 20.21 17.89 -10.46
N GLU A 259 21.49 17.54 -10.64
CA GLU A 259 22.59 18.51 -10.67
C GLU A 259 22.43 19.54 -11.81
N LYS A 260 22.03 19.07 -12.99
CA LYS A 260 21.76 19.97 -14.14
C LYS A 260 20.55 20.87 -13.88
N ALA A 261 19.48 20.35 -13.29
CA ALA A 261 18.29 21.11 -12.94
C ALA A 261 18.62 22.21 -11.92
N GLU A 262 19.42 21.88 -10.90
CA GLU A 262 19.86 22.82 -9.87
C GLU A 262 20.78 23.92 -10.46
N ALA A 263 21.74 23.55 -11.31
CA ALA A 263 22.58 24.52 -12.00
C ALA A 263 21.76 25.45 -12.91
N LYS A 264 20.71 24.93 -13.56
CA LYS A 264 19.78 25.73 -14.39
C LYS A 264 18.97 26.70 -13.52
N ARG A 265 18.48 26.26 -12.36
CA ARG A 265 17.76 27.08 -11.37
C ARG A 265 18.61 28.28 -10.93
N LEU A 266 19.83 28.02 -10.46
CA LEU A 266 20.76 29.07 -10.01
C LEU A 266 21.07 30.08 -11.12
N ARG A 267 21.30 29.62 -12.36
CA ARG A 267 21.49 30.50 -13.53
C ARG A 267 20.26 31.35 -13.84
N GLN A 268 19.05 30.88 -13.57
CA GLN A 268 17.82 31.64 -13.78
C GLN A 268 17.63 32.70 -12.69
N CYS A 269 17.90 32.37 -11.43
CA CYS A 269 17.88 33.35 -10.32
C CYS A 269 18.89 34.47 -10.51
N LYS A 270 20.14 34.13 -10.87
CA LYS A 270 21.18 35.12 -11.17
C LYS A 270 20.75 36.07 -12.29
N ARG A 271 20.09 35.56 -13.34
CA ARG A 271 19.55 36.39 -14.44
C ARG A 271 18.41 37.32 -14.00
N ARG A 272 17.67 36.95 -12.95
CA ARG A 272 16.60 37.76 -12.35
C ARG A 272 17.10 38.70 -11.24
N GLY A 273 18.40 38.71 -10.94
CA GLY A 273 18.98 39.50 -9.86
C GLY A 273 18.65 38.98 -8.46
N ILE A 274 18.21 37.72 -8.36
CA ILE A 274 17.90 37.07 -7.07
C ILE A 274 19.22 36.45 -6.54
N PRO A 275 19.65 36.78 -5.30
CA PRO A 275 20.79 36.12 -4.65
C PRO A 275 20.58 34.61 -4.54
N GLU A 276 21.68 33.85 -4.47
CA GLU A 276 21.63 32.38 -4.39
C GLU A 276 20.88 31.88 -3.16
N ASP A 277 21.13 32.48 -2.00
CA ASP A 277 20.48 32.16 -0.72
C ASP A 277 18.96 32.45 -0.72
N ASP A 278 18.53 33.36 -1.60
CA ASP A 278 17.13 33.77 -1.77
C ASP A 278 16.47 33.08 -2.99
N CYS A 279 17.21 32.23 -3.71
CA CYS A 279 16.69 31.55 -4.89
C CYS A 279 15.72 30.44 -4.46
N PRO A 280 14.45 30.46 -4.88
CA PRO A 280 13.47 29.46 -4.48
C PRO A 280 13.92 28.04 -4.84
N PRO A 281 13.76 27.04 -3.96
CA PRO A 281 14.09 25.65 -4.29
C PRO A 281 13.19 25.15 -5.43
N LEU A 282 13.64 24.11 -6.16
CA LEU A 282 12.77 23.41 -7.11
C LEU A 282 11.58 22.83 -6.35
N HIS A 283 10.36 23.14 -6.78
CA HIS A 283 9.16 22.48 -6.27
C HIS A 283 9.07 21.06 -6.86
N VAL A 284 8.51 20.11 -6.11
CA VAL A 284 8.39 18.71 -6.52
C VAL A 284 7.63 18.57 -7.85
N GLU A 285 6.66 19.45 -8.11
CA GLU A 285 5.88 19.52 -9.35
C GLU A 285 6.74 19.92 -10.58
N ASP A 286 7.81 20.70 -10.38
CA ASP A 286 8.76 21.06 -11.44
C ASP A 286 9.75 19.91 -11.75
N ILE A 287 9.92 18.96 -10.83
CA ILE A 287 10.78 17.78 -11.00
C ILE A 287 10.10 16.76 -11.93
N GLU A 288 8.80 16.49 -11.75
CA GLU A 288 8.02 15.61 -12.63
C GLU A 288 7.95 16.14 -14.08
N ALA A 289 7.89 17.47 -14.26
CA ALA A 289 7.94 18.10 -15.57
C ALA A 289 9.29 17.89 -16.28
N VAL A 290 10.40 17.78 -15.54
CA VAL A 290 11.73 17.48 -16.11
C VAL A 290 11.84 16.00 -16.49
N GLU A 291 11.23 15.09 -15.72
CA GLU A 291 11.15 13.66 -16.06
C GLU A 291 10.29 13.40 -17.31
N ALA A 292 9.15 14.09 -17.45
CA ALA A 292 8.28 13.99 -18.62
C ALA A 292 8.96 14.48 -19.92
N MET A 293 9.85 15.47 -19.84
CA MET A 293 10.62 15.94 -21.00
C MET A 293 11.81 15.05 -21.37
N ALA A 294 12.30 14.21 -20.45
CA ALA A 294 13.34 13.21 -20.74
C ALA A 294 12.78 11.93 -21.38
N GLY A 295 11.49 11.63 -21.18
CA GLY A 295 10.81 10.43 -21.70
C GLY A 295 10.29 10.49 -23.15
N THR A 296 10.31 11.65 -23.82
CA THR A 296 9.71 11.80 -25.17
C THR A 296 10.71 11.80 -26.33
N SER A 297 11.90 11.22 -26.15
CA SER A 297 12.95 11.15 -27.18
C SER A 297 13.20 9.70 -27.66
N GLY A 298 12.14 8.93 -27.90
CA GLY A 298 12.28 7.51 -28.22
C GLY A 298 11.11 6.89 -28.97
N ALA A 299 10.48 7.62 -29.89
CA ALA A 299 9.59 7.03 -30.89
C ALA A 299 9.49 8.01 -32.06
N HIS A 300 10.33 7.85 -33.07
CA HIS A 300 10.10 8.11 -34.51
C HIS A 300 11.45 7.91 -35.21
N GLY A 301 11.57 6.77 -35.90
CA GLY A 301 12.74 6.32 -36.63
C GLY A 301 12.60 4.85 -36.97
#